data_AF-A0A2V6MCG9-F1
#
_entry.id   AF-A0A2V6MCG9-F1
#
_cell.length_a   1.000
_cell.length_b   1.000
_cell.length_c   1.000
_cell.angle_alpha   90.00
_cell.angle_beta   90.00
_cell.angle_gamma   90.00
#
_symmetry.space_group_name_H-M   'P 1'
#
loop_
_entity.id
_entity.type
_entity.pdbx_description
1 polymer ?
#
loop_
_entity_poly.entity_id
_entity_poly.type
_entity_poly.pdbx_seq_one_letter_code
_entity_poly.pdbx_strand_id
1 'polypeptide(L)'
;YHVTDTWLRRDGNWQIIASQAHRYYEDPAVGKTDPKKFPDFIGAYELAPGQTRTIIAEGDNLFVERSGKKDQLFAEASELFFRKGIEGRIL
;
A
#
# COMPACT_ATOMS: atom_id res chain seq x y z
N TYR A 1 4.38 16.80 -1.13
CA TYR A 1 5.74 16.32 -0.93
C TYR A 1 6.08 16.55 0.53
N HIS A 2 6.76 15.61 1.17
CA HIS A 2 7.50 15.86 2.41
C HIS A 2 8.91 16.27 2.02
N VAL A 3 9.39 17.39 2.55
CA VAL A 3 10.76 17.85 2.33
C VAL A 3 11.49 17.86 3.65
N THR A 4 12.71 17.33 3.66
CA THR A 4 13.65 17.45 4.77
C THR A 4 14.85 18.25 4.29
N ASP A 5 15.04 19.41 4.89
CA ASP A 5 16.18 20.28 4.61
C ASP A 5 17.22 20.15 5.73
N THR A 6 18.48 20.01 5.32
CA THR A 6 19.63 20.05 6.24
C THR A 6 20.23 21.44 6.19
N TRP A 7 20.30 22.08 7.35
CA TRP A 7 20.80 23.44 7.50
C TRP A 7 22.17 23.44 8.16
N LEU A 8 23.07 24.30 7.66
CA LEU A 8 24.37 24.56 8.26
C LEU A 8 24.55 26.06 8.45
N ARG A 9 25.12 26.45 9.59
CA ARG A 9 25.45 27.85 9.86
C ARG A 9 26.89 28.15 9.43
N ARG A 10 27.08 29.16 8.57
CA ARG A 10 28.38 29.66 8.11
C ARG A 10 28.39 31.18 8.18
N ASP A 11 29.45 31.75 8.75
CA ASP A 11 29.62 33.21 8.91
C ASP A 11 28.38 33.90 9.51
N GLY A 12 27.77 33.26 10.52
CA GLY A 12 26.58 33.76 11.19
C GLY A 12 25.24 33.48 10.48
N ASN A 13 25.27 33.04 9.22
CA ASN A 13 24.09 32.84 8.38
C ASN A 13 23.72 31.35 8.25
N TRP A 14 22.42 31.06 8.28
CA TRP A 14 21.90 29.72 8.00
C TRP A 14 21.78 29.51 6.50
N GLN A 15 22.31 28.38 6.01
CA GLN A 15 22.25 27.98 4.61
C GLN A 15 21.74 26.54 4.52
N ILE A 16 20.84 26.27 3.57
CA ILE A 16 20.48 24.90 3.21
C ILE A 16 21.66 24.29 2.47
N ILE A 17 22.17 23.17 2.96
CA ILE A 17 23.29 22.45 2.33
C ILE A 17 22.86 21.14 1.67
N ALA A 18 21.66 20.65 2.00
CA ALA A 18 21.03 19.53 1.32
C ALA A 18 19.51 19.62 1.50
N SER A 19 18.77 19.17 0.50
CA SER A 19 17.31 19.03 0.55
C SER A 19 16.92 17.69 -0.03
N GLN A 20 16.04 16.97 0.67
CA GLN A 20 15.43 15.74 0.17
C GLN A 20 13.92 15.93 0.10
N ALA A 21 13.35 15.73 -1.08
CA ALA A 21 11.91 15.74 -1.29
C ALA A 21 11.39 14.33 -1.57
N HIS A 22 10.43 13.86 -0.78
CA HIS A 22 9.63 12.68 -1.06
C HIS A 22 8.23 13.10 -1.50
N ARG A 23 7.74 12.52 -2.60
CA ARG A 23 6.35 12.72 -3.04
C ARG A 23 5.41 12.12 -1.99
N TYR A 24 4.23 12.71 -1.85
CA TYR A 24 3.17 12.07 -1.06
C TYR A 24 2.87 10.69 -1.64
N TYR A 25 2.42 9.78 -0.79
CA TYR A 25 1.99 8.45 -1.21
C TYR A 25 1.01 8.58 -2.38
N GLU A 26 1.41 8.05 -3.54
CA GLU A 26 0.51 7.79 -4.65
C GLU A 26 0.24 6.29 -4.65
N ASP A 27 -0.99 5.92 -5.03
CA ASP A 27 -1.32 4.52 -5.20
C ASP A 27 -0.33 3.87 -6.19
N PRO A 28 0.14 2.64 -5.91
CA PRO A 28 0.95 1.90 -6.86
C PRO A 28 0.30 1.80 -8.24
N ALA A 29 1.12 1.62 -9.27
CA ALA A 29 0.58 1.32 -10.60
C ALA A 29 -0.15 -0.03 -10.56
N VAL A 30 -1.33 -0.09 -11.19
CA VAL A 30 -2.06 -1.34 -11.33
C VAL A 30 -1.33 -2.24 -12.32
N GLY A 31 -0.86 -3.38 -11.84
CA GLY A 31 -0.22 -4.44 -12.60
C GLY A 31 -1.21 -5.42 -13.22
N LYS A 32 -0.66 -6.48 -13.81
CA LYS A 32 -1.42 -7.60 -14.37
C LYS A 32 -1.40 -8.77 -13.41
N THR A 33 -2.56 -9.40 -13.22
CA THR A 33 -2.71 -10.66 -12.47
C THR A 33 -3.59 -11.62 -13.27
N ASP A 34 -3.47 -12.91 -13.00
CA ASP A 34 -4.30 -13.96 -13.61
C ASP A 34 -5.41 -14.34 -12.61
N PRO A 35 -6.69 -14.03 -12.90
CA PRO A 35 -7.81 -14.37 -12.02
C PRO A 35 -7.90 -15.87 -11.68
N LYS A 36 -7.32 -16.74 -12.51
CA LYS A 36 -7.27 -18.20 -12.22
C LYS A 36 -6.49 -18.55 -10.96
N LYS A 37 -5.60 -17.66 -10.50
CA LYS A 37 -4.85 -17.82 -9.24
C LYS A 37 -5.61 -17.31 -8.02
N PHE A 38 -6.71 -16.59 -8.20
CA PHE A 38 -7.46 -16.03 -7.07
C PHE A 38 -7.95 -17.05 -6.05
N PRO A 39 -8.37 -18.28 -6.44
CA PRO A 39 -8.71 -19.32 -5.47
C PRO A 39 -7.61 -19.61 -4.43
N ASP A 40 -6.34 -19.41 -4.78
CA ASP A 40 -5.20 -19.65 -3.88
C ASP A 40 -5.11 -18.62 -2.74
N PHE A 41 -5.76 -17.46 -2.90
CA PHE A 41 -5.74 -16.36 -1.94
C PHE A 41 -7.04 -16.25 -1.12
N ILE A 42 -8.10 -16.98 -1.46
CA ILE A 42 -9.39 -16.88 -0.77
C ILE A 42 -9.28 -17.53 0.61
N GLY A 43 -9.68 -16.82 1.66
CA GLY A 43 -9.65 -17.34 3.02
C GLY A 43 -9.65 -16.27 4.09
N ALA A 44 -9.61 -16.72 5.35
CA ALA A 44 -9.48 -15.86 6.51
C ALA A 44 -8.02 -15.84 6.99
N TYR A 45 -7.46 -14.64 7.12
CA TYR A 45 -6.10 -14.39 7.55
C TYR A 45 -6.12 -13.64 8.88
N GLU A 46 -5.48 -14.19 9.90
CA GLU A 46 -5.32 -13.54 11.20
C GLU A 46 -3.95 -12.86 11.27
N LEU A 47 -3.95 -11.53 11.39
CA LEU A 47 -2.71 -10.74 11.46
C LEU A 47 -2.21 -10.56 12.90
N ALA A 48 -3.13 -10.64 13.85
CA ALA A 48 -2.91 -10.61 15.29
C ALA A 48 -4.17 -11.22 15.95
N PRO A 49 -4.12 -11.65 17.23
CA PRO A 49 -5.27 -12.21 17.92
C PRO A 49 -6.53 -11.34 17.78
N GLY A 50 -7.58 -11.88 17.18
CA GLY A 50 -8.86 -11.18 16.95
C GLY A 50 -8.83 -10.13 15.82
N GLN A 51 -7.73 -10.00 15.09
CA GLN A 51 -7.63 -9.18 13.88
C GLN A 51 -7.61 -10.06 12.62
N THR A 52 -8.80 -10.52 12.25
CA THR A 52 -9.01 -11.30 11.03
C THR A 52 -9.36 -10.41 9.84
N ARG A 53 -8.86 -10.79 8.66
CA ARG A 53 -9.25 -10.25 7.37
C ARG A 53 -9.69 -11.40 6.47
N THR A 54 -10.76 -11.22 5.73
CA THR A 54 -11.27 -12.25 4.81
C THR A 54 -11.03 -11.81 3.38
N ILE A 55 -10.36 -12.65 2.60
CA ILE A 55 -10.15 -12.43 1.17
C ILE A 55 -11.27 -13.13 0.39
N ILE A 56 -11.88 -12.40 -0.53
CA ILE A 56 -13.04 -12.83 -1.31
C ILE A 56 -12.78 -12.51 -2.78
N ALA A 57 -13.06 -13.46 -3.68
CA ALA A 57 -13.05 -13.23 -5.12
C ALA A 57 -14.47 -13.01 -5.65
N GLU A 58 -14.67 -11.99 -6.47
CA GLU A 58 -15.92 -11.73 -7.19
C GLU A 58 -15.63 -11.45 -8.67
N GLY A 59 -15.88 -12.45 -9.51
CA GLY A 59 -15.47 -12.42 -10.91
C GLY A 59 -13.95 -12.31 -11.02
N ASP A 60 -13.48 -11.29 -11.76
CA ASP A 60 -12.06 -11.01 -11.98
C ASP A 60 -11.46 -10.03 -10.96
N ASN A 61 -12.10 -9.83 -9.80
CA ASN A 61 -11.61 -8.94 -8.76
C ASN A 61 -11.45 -9.66 -7.41
N LEU A 62 -10.43 -9.26 -6.66
CA LEU A 62 -10.23 -9.64 -5.27
C LEU A 62 -10.66 -8.50 -4.34
N PHE A 63 -11.13 -8.87 -3.16
CA PHE A 63 -11.53 -7.97 -2.10
C PHE A 63 -10.99 -8.45 -0.76
N VAL A 64 -10.73 -7.52 0.13
CA VAL A 64 -10.48 -7.80 1.54
C VAL A 64 -11.59 -7.21 2.38
N GLU A 65 -12.18 -8.04 3.23
CA GLU A 65 -13.16 -7.64 4.22
C GLU A 65 -12.53 -7.59 5.61
N ARG A 66 -12.81 -6.51 6.34
CA ARG A 66 -12.45 -6.34 7.74
C ARG A 66 -13.58 -5.60 8.45
N SER A 67 -14.10 -6.20 9.52
CA SER A 67 -15.13 -5.57 10.37
C SER A 67 -16.35 -5.08 9.57
N GLY A 68 -16.80 -5.86 8.57
CA GLY A 68 -17.91 -5.52 7.69
C GLY A 68 -17.62 -4.47 6.61
N LYS A 69 -16.40 -3.91 6.56
CA LYS A 69 -15.95 -3.05 5.47
C LYS A 69 -15.20 -3.88 4.44
N LYS A 70 -15.56 -3.70 3.16
CA LYS A 70 -14.95 -4.37 2.02
C LYS A 70 -14.20 -3.36 1.14
N ASP A 71 -12.92 -3.62 0.92
CA ASP A 71 -12.07 -2.82 0.02
C ASP A 71 -11.56 -3.71 -1.13
N GLN A 72 -11.53 -3.18 -2.36
CA GLN A 72 -10.96 -3.90 -3.51
C GLN A 72 -9.44 -4.00 -3.42
N LEU A 73 -8.91 -5.16 -3.79
CA LEU A 73 -7.49 -5.41 -3.94
C LEU A 73 -7.09 -5.26 -5.41
N PHE A 74 -6.21 -4.30 -5.67
CA PHE A 74 -5.60 -4.09 -6.98
C PHE A 74 -4.23 -4.77 -7.00
N ALA A 75 -3.92 -5.50 -8.06
CA ALA A 75 -2.60 -6.08 -8.23
C ALA A 75 -1.58 -4.96 -8.52
N GLU A 76 -0.45 -4.96 -7.81
CA GLU A 76 0.77 -4.25 -8.23
C GLU A 76 1.66 -5.20 -9.04
N ALA A 77 1.75 -6.46 -8.60
CA ALA A 77 2.43 -7.56 -9.27
C ALA A 77 1.65 -8.88 -9.09
N SER A 78 2.17 -10.00 -9.61
CA SER A 78 1.42 -11.28 -9.70
C SER A 78 0.77 -11.75 -8.40
N GLU A 79 1.43 -11.57 -7.26
CA GLU A 79 0.97 -12.04 -5.95
C GLU A 79 0.98 -10.91 -4.91
N LEU A 80 1.15 -9.66 -5.34
CA LEU A 80 1.26 -8.48 -4.47
C LEU A 80 0.13 -7.51 -4.77
N PHE A 81 -0.66 -7.18 -3.76
CA PHE A 81 -1.86 -6.35 -3.91
C PHE A 81 -1.83 -5.10 -3.04
N PHE A 82 -2.60 -4.09 -3.42
CA PHE A 82 -2.78 -2.87 -2.65
C PHE A 82 -4.25 -2.40 -2.68
N ARG A 83 -4.57 -1.46 -1.79
CA ARG A 83 -5.87 -0.79 -1.75
C ARG A 83 -5.68 0.68 -2.09
N LYS A 84 -6.54 1.22 -2.95
CA LYS A 84 -6.45 2.64 -3.32
C LYS A 84 -6.72 3.56 -2.13
N GLY A 85 -5.92 4.61 -2.01
CA GLY A 85 -5.99 5.59 -0.92
C GLY A 85 -5.59 5.04 0.45
N ILE A 86 -5.02 3.83 0.51
CA ILE A 86 -4.54 3.21 1.74
C ILE A 86 -3.07 2.85 1.56
N GLU A 87 -2.25 3.32 2.48
CA GLU A 87 -0.83 3.00 2.48
C GLU A 87 -0.60 1.51 2.83
N GLY A 88 0.19 0.84 2.00
CA GLY A 88 0.66 -0.52 2.23
C GLY A 88 0.20 -1.56 1.20
N ARG A 89 0.98 -2.64 1.10
CA ARG A 89 0.67 -3.82 0.30
C ARG A 89 0.16 -4.96 1.17
N ILE A 90 -0.53 -5.91 0.56
CA ILE A 90 -1.07 -7.09 1.22
C ILE A 90 -0.95 -8.31 0.30
N LEU A 91 -0.80 -9.47 0.97
CA LEU A 91 -0.55 -10.80 0.41
C LEU A 91 0.88 -10.94 -0.12
#